data_AF-A0A2A5P0C2-F1
#
_entry.id   AF-A0A2A5P0C2-F1
#
_cell.length_a   1.000
_cell.length_b   1.000
_cell.length_c   1.000
_cell.angle_alpha   90.00
_cell.angle_beta   90.00
_cell.angle_gamma   90.00
#
_symmetry.space_group_name_H-M   'P 1'
#
loop_
_entity.id
_entity.type
_entity.pdbx_description
1 polymer ?
#
loop_
_entity_poly.entity_id
_entity_poly.type
_entity_poly.pdbx_seq_one_letter_code
_entity_poly.pdbx_strand_id
1 'polypeptide(L)'
;MPSGEDRLREEIPGYLGYRDKRFRASTDRAFREYAAEEIHKLLDAIRRAVVFSPTPPTGDRMMVIEQILFKADDCRRKLLDETRVPKDLGQREMTDDEIERLVAVEAKIVDMVKKLQELADRVAASGLSRPEVIMVLKMISEGLDALRGKVVERLEALKGSHEGARLNP
;
A
#
# COMPACT_ATOMS: atom_id res chain seq x y z
N MET A 1 19.64 -8.33 13.11
CA MET A 1 18.63 -7.65 12.28
C MET A 1 17.33 -7.68 13.08
N PRO A 2 16.66 -6.53 13.32
CA PRO A 2 15.34 -6.55 13.94
C PRO A 2 14.38 -7.41 13.10
N SER A 3 13.42 -8.07 13.76
CA SER A 3 12.41 -8.85 13.05
C SER A 3 11.55 -7.92 12.17
N GLY A 4 10.87 -8.47 11.16
CA GLY A 4 9.97 -7.67 10.32
C GLY A 4 8.88 -6.95 11.14
N GLU A 5 8.43 -7.56 12.25
CA GLU A 5 7.47 -6.95 13.19
C GLU A 5 8.07 -5.77 13.95
N ASP A 6 9.31 -5.86 14.42
CA ASP A 6 9.95 -4.77 15.17
C ASP A 6 10.06 -3.51 14.32
N ARG A 7 10.44 -3.66 13.05
CA ARG A 7 10.49 -2.54 12.10
C ARG A 7 9.11 -1.91 11.90
N LEU A 8 8.06 -2.72 11.73
CA LEU A 8 6.70 -2.21 11.56
C LEU A 8 6.17 -1.53 12.82
N ARG A 9 6.54 -2.01 14.01
CA ARG A 9 6.18 -1.37 15.30
C ARG A 9 6.81 0.00 15.47
N GLU A 10 8.07 0.17 15.06
CA GLU A 10 8.75 1.46 15.10
C GLU A 10 8.14 2.48 14.13
N GLU A 11 7.64 1.99 13.00
CA GLU A 11 7.16 2.83 11.91
C GLU A 11 5.67 3.16 11.98
N ILE A 12 4.84 2.20 12.36
CA ILE A 12 3.37 2.30 12.26
C ILE A 12 2.79 2.56 13.66
N PRO A 13 2.25 3.76 13.92
CA PRO A 13 1.61 4.06 15.20
C PRO A 13 0.46 3.08 15.48
N GLY A 14 0.50 2.44 16.65
CA GLY A 14 -0.53 1.48 17.08
C GLY A 14 -0.37 0.06 16.54
N TYR A 15 0.70 -0.22 15.77
CA TYR A 15 1.04 -1.59 15.37
C TYR A 15 1.60 -2.37 16.55
N LEU A 16 0.93 -3.45 16.95
CA LEU A 16 1.31 -4.27 18.11
C LEU A 16 1.77 -5.68 17.70
N GLY A 17 1.62 -6.05 16.43
CA GLY A 17 1.97 -7.36 15.88
C GLY A 17 0.82 -8.36 15.92
N TYR A 18 1.04 -9.51 15.28
CA TYR A 18 0.00 -10.55 15.10
C TYR A 18 0.17 -11.76 16.00
N ARG A 19 1.30 -11.90 16.70
CA ARG A 19 1.55 -13.04 17.60
C ARG A 19 0.52 -13.14 18.73
N ASP A 20 0.14 -12.01 19.33
CA ASP A 20 -0.94 -11.96 20.33
C ASP A 20 -2.29 -11.72 19.64
N LYS A 21 -3.21 -12.69 19.78
CA LYS A 21 -4.56 -12.66 19.22
C LYS A 21 -5.34 -11.41 19.60
N ARG A 22 -5.16 -10.92 20.83
CA ARG A 22 -5.87 -9.74 21.36
C ARG A 22 -5.59 -8.48 20.55
N PHE A 23 -4.45 -8.43 19.86
CA PHE A 23 -4.01 -7.27 19.10
C PHE A 23 -4.14 -7.41 17.59
N ARG A 24 -4.52 -8.58 17.04
CA ARG A 24 -4.53 -8.80 15.57
C ARG A 24 -5.43 -7.83 14.82
N ALA A 25 -6.64 -7.59 15.33
CA ALA A 25 -7.59 -6.68 14.72
C ALA A 25 -7.11 -5.22 14.80
N SER A 26 -6.56 -4.79 15.94
CA SER A 26 -6.01 -3.44 16.09
C SER A 26 -4.75 -3.24 15.24
N THR A 27 -3.88 -4.25 15.16
CA THR A 27 -2.66 -4.25 14.33
C THR A 27 -3.02 -4.15 12.85
N ASP A 28 -3.97 -4.97 12.36
CA ASP A 28 -4.46 -4.89 10.98
C ASP A 28 -5.04 -3.51 10.67
N ARG A 29 -5.87 -2.98 11.57
CA ARG A 29 -6.43 -1.65 11.41
C ARG A 29 -5.34 -0.57 11.34
N ALA A 30 -4.39 -0.58 12.28
CA ALA A 30 -3.29 0.38 12.30
C ALA A 30 -2.46 0.33 11.01
N PHE A 31 -2.15 -0.87 10.52
CA PHE A 31 -1.48 -1.04 9.24
C PHE A 31 -2.28 -0.45 8.07
N ARG A 32 -3.58 -0.81 7.96
CA ARG A 32 -4.44 -0.36 6.86
C ARG A 32 -4.57 1.15 6.83
N GLU A 33 -4.81 1.77 7.98
CA GLU A 33 -4.92 3.22 8.12
C GLU A 33 -3.61 3.92 7.75
N TYR A 34 -2.47 3.43 8.28
CA TYR A 34 -1.15 4.00 7.96
C TYR A 34 -0.81 3.90 6.48
N ALA A 35 -0.90 2.69 5.88
CA ALA A 35 -0.57 2.49 4.48
C ALA A 35 -1.50 3.28 3.55
N ALA A 36 -2.79 3.38 3.89
CA ALA A 36 -3.76 4.18 3.15
C ALA A 36 -3.45 5.68 3.22
N GLU A 37 -3.02 6.18 4.38
CA GLU A 37 -2.62 7.57 4.57
C GLU A 37 -1.34 7.91 3.80
N GLU A 38 -0.33 7.02 3.81
CA GLU A 38 0.88 7.22 3.01
C GLU A 38 0.59 7.22 1.49
N ILE A 39 -0.33 6.36 1.03
CA ILE A 39 -0.83 6.41 -0.37
C ILE A 39 -1.61 7.71 -0.64
N HIS A 40 -2.33 8.23 0.35
CA HIS A 40 -3.04 9.50 0.21
C HIS A 40 -2.08 10.69 0.04
N LYS A 41 -0.97 10.71 0.79
CA LYS A 41 0.10 11.71 0.63
C LYS A 41 0.70 11.67 -0.78
N LEU A 42 0.88 10.48 -1.34
CA LEU A 42 1.33 10.29 -2.73
C LEU A 42 0.34 10.91 -3.73
N LEU A 43 -0.96 10.64 -3.56
CA LEU A 43 -2.01 11.23 -4.39
C LEU A 43 -1.99 12.76 -4.32
N ASP A 44 -1.86 13.31 -3.12
CA ASP A 44 -1.87 14.74 -2.90
C ASP A 44 -0.63 15.43 -3.47
N ALA A 45 0.55 14.80 -3.38
CA ALA A 45 1.76 15.29 -4.02
C ALA A 45 1.60 15.41 -5.54
N ILE A 46 1.05 14.38 -6.19
CA ILE A 46 0.80 14.38 -7.65
C ILE A 46 -0.27 15.41 -8.02
N ARG A 47 -1.38 15.49 -7.28
CA ARG A 47 -2.43 16.49 -7.52
C ARG A 47 -1.90 17.91 -7.39
N ARG A 48 -1.11 18.20 -6.35
CA ARG A 48 -0.48 19.50 -6.16
C ARG A 48 0.48 19.84 -7.30
N ALA A 49 1.28 18.86 -7.76
CA ALA A 49 2.16 19.05 -8.91
C ALA A 49 1.39 19.45 -10.18
N VAL A 50 0.18 18.92 -10.39
CA VAL A 50 -0.72 19.31 -11.50
C VAL A 50 -1.29 20.69 -11.30
N VAL A 51 -1.90 20.95 -10.14
CA VAL A 51 -2.60 22.21 -9.84
C VAL A 51 -1.66 23.41 -9.88
N PHE A 52 -0.44 23.25 -9.38
CA PHE A 52 0.56 24.32 -9.34
C PHE A 52 1.51 24.32 -10.53
N SER A 53 1.24 23.51 -11.57
CA SER A 53 2.07 23.51 -12.77
C SER A 53 1.87 24.83 -13.55
N PRO A 54 2.93 25.59 -13.87
CA PRO A 54 2.83 26.82 -14.66
C PRO A 54 2.26 26.59 -16.07
N THR A 55 2.45 25.38 -16.60
CA THR A 55 1.85 24.92 -17.86
C THR A 55 1.08 23.64 -17.58
N PRO A 56 -0.22 23.57 -17.91
CA PRO A 56 -0.99 22.36 -17.70
C PRO A 56 -0.34 21.16 -18.41
N PRO A 57 -0.21 20.00 -17.75
CA PRO A 57 0.25 18.79 -18.43
C PRO A 57 -0.78 18.41 -19.51
N THR A 58 -0.30 18.01 -20.69
CA THR A 58 -1.15 17.58 -21.81
C THR A 58 -0.65 16.25 -22.38
N GLY A 59 -1.50 15.62 -23.20
CA GLY A 59 -1.19 14.36 -23.89
C GLY A 59 -0.79 13.25 -22.92
N ASP A 60 0.30 12.54 -23.26
CA ASP A 60 0.81 11.39 -22.50
C ASP A 60 1.04 11.69 -21.02
N ARG A 61 1.49 12.90 -20.67
CA ARG A 61 1.70 13.26 -19.25
C ARG A 61 0.39 13.22 -18.47
N MET A 62 -0.65 13.83 -19.02
CA MET A 62 -1.96 13.87 -18.35
C MET A 62 -2.54 12.46 -18.24
N MET A 63 -2.44 11.66 -19.31
CA MET A 63 -2.90 10.27 -19.30
C MET A 63 -2.20 9.44 -18.22
N VAL A 64 -0.87 9.54 -18.08
CA VAL A 64 -0.14 8.80 -17.04
C VAL A 64 -0.49 9.31 -15.64
N ILE A 65 -0.68 10.62 -15.46
CA ILE A 65 -1.13 11.20 -14.19
C ILE A 65 -2.50 10.66 -13.78
N GLU A 66 -3.47 10.62 -14.69
CA GLU A 66 -4.79 10.06 -14.42
C GLU A 66 -4.72 8.58 -14.03
N GLN A 67 -3.86 7.80 -14.70
CA GLN A 67 -3.60 6.41 -14.34
C GLN A 67 -3.01 6.27 -12.93
N ILE A 68 -2.03 7.10 -12.57
CA ILE A 68 -1.44 7.12 -11.23
C ILE A 68 -2.52 7.42 -10.19
N LEU A 69 -3.32 8.46 -10.39
CA LEU A 69 -4.37 8.86 -9.46
C LEU A 69 -5.42 7.75 -9.29
N PHE A 70 -5.82 7.10 -10.38
CA PHE A 70 -6.74 5.98 -10.33
C PHE A 70 -6.16 4.77 -9.58
N LYS A 71 -4.94 4.34 -9.93
CA LYS A 71 -4.29 3.16 -9.33
C LYS A 71 -4.03 3.35 -7.84
N ALA A 72 -3.57 4.54 -7.43
CA ALA A 72 -3.35 4.84 -6.03
C ALA A 72 -4.68 4.93 -5.23
N ASP A 73 -5.75 5.49 -5.80
CA ASP A 73 -7.08 5.45 -5.17
C ASP A 73 -7.61 4.02 -5.02
N ASP A 74 -7.44 3.17 -6.03
CA ASP A 74 -7.83 1.74 -5.96
C ASP A 74 -7.06 1.00 -4.85
N CYS A 75 -5.75 1.22 -4.73
CA CYS A 75 -4.94 0.65 -3.65
C CYS A 75 -5.43 1.11 -2.27
N ARG A 76 -5.67 2.43 -2.10
CA ARG A 76 -6.17 3.02 -0.85
C ARG A 76 -7.52 2.41 -0.48
N ARG A 77 -8.46 2.34 -1.43
CA ARG A 77 -9.79 1.76 -1.21
C ARG A 77 -9.72 0.29 -0.81
N LYS A 78 -8.88 -0.51 -1.48
CA LYS A 78 -8.71 -1.94 -1.15
C LYS A 78 -8.15 -2.16 0.26
N LEU A 79 -7.24 -1.30 0.72
CA LEU A 79 -6.72 -1.35 2.10
C LEU A 79 -7.77 -0.95 3.13
N LEU A 80 -8.64 0.02 2.80
CA LEU A 80 -9.69 0.48 3.73
C LEU A 80 -10.97 -0.38 3.70
N ASP A 81 -11.12 -1.26 2.71
CA ASP A 81 -12.28 -2.12 2.54
C ASP A 81 -12.31 -3.24 3.61
N GLU A 82 -13.00 -2.97 4.72
CA GLU A 82 -13.15 -3.89 5.84
C GLU A 82 -13.84 -5.20 5.46
N THR A 83 -14.62 -5.23 4.38
CA THR A 83 -15.29 -6.46 3.93
C THR A 83 -14.30 -7.54 3.47
N ARG A 84 -13.06 -7.15 3.18
CA ARG A 84 -11.97 -8.04 2.77
C ARG A 84 -11.15 -8.59 3.93
N VAL A 85 -11.36 -8.07 5.14
CA VAL A 85 -10.70 -8.55 6.36
C VAL A 85 -11.59 -9.60 7.02
N PRO A 86 -11.08 -10.78 7.40
CA PRO A 86 -11.85 -11.76 8.13
C PRO A 86 -12.40 -11.17 9.44
N LYS A 87 -13.72 -11.26 9.65
CA LYS A 87 -14.38 -10.71 10.86
C LYS A 87 -13.88 -11.35 12.16
N ASP A 88 -13.36 -12.57 12.05
CA ASP A 88 -12.83 -13.39 13.12
C ASP A 88 -11.31 -13.26 13.29
N LEU A 89 -10.63 -12.33 12.61
CA LEU A 89 -9.16 -12.19 12.65
C LEU A 89 -8.58 -12.13 14.08
N GLY A 90 -9.29 -11.49 15.02
CA GLY A 90 -8.89 -11.41 16.44
C GLY A 90 -9.07 -12.69 17.25
N GLN A 91 -9.81 -13.67 16.72
CA GLN A 91 -10.12 -14.95 17.36
C GLN A 91 -9.50 -16.15 16.65
N ARG A 92 -9.24 -16.01 15.35
CA ARG A 92 -8.64 -17.02 14.49
C ARG A 92 -7.28 -17.49 15.01
N GLU A 93 -6.96 -18.75 14.81
CA GLU A 93 -5.58 -19.27 14.95
C GLU A 93 -4.75 -18.93 13.72
N MET A 94 -3.51 -18.49 13.93
CA MET A 94 -2.55 -18.25 12.85
C MET A 94 -1.24 -18.90 13.25
N THR A 95 -0.61 -19.63 12.33
CA THR A 95 0.72 -20.19 12.55
C THR A 95 1.78 -19.09 12.51
N ASP A 96 2.95 -19.35 13.09
CA ASP A 96 4.07 -18.41 13.00
C ASP A 96 4.47 -18.13 11.55
N ASP A 97 4.42 -19.15 10.67
CA ASP A 97 4.68 -18.98 9.23
C ASP A 97 3.66 -18.06 8.54
N GLU A 98 2.37 -18.17 8.88
CA GLU A 98 1.33 -17.28 8.36
C GLU A 98 1.55 -15.84 8.82
N ILE A 99 1.92 -15.66 10.09
CA ILE A 99 2.21 -14.35 10.68
C ILE A 99 3.44 -13.73 10.00
N GLU A 100 4.54 -14.48 9.90
CA GLU A 100 5.78 -14.00 9.28
C GLU A 100 5.57 -13.64 7.82
N ARG A 101 4.78 -14.43 7.08
CA ARG A 101 4.40 -14.12 5.71
C ARG A 101 3.60 -12.82 5.62
N LEU A 102 2.58 -12.65 6.47
CA LEU A 102 1.75 -11.44 6.50
C LEU A 102 2.63 -10.21 6.77
N VAL A 103 3.43 -10.26 7.84
CA VAL A 103 4.36 -9.19 8.23
C VAL A 103 5.35 -8.88 7.11
N ALA A 104 5.89 -9.89 6.42
CA ALA A 104 6.81 -9.68 5.32
C ALA A 104 6.15 -8.98 4.11
N VAL A 105 4.88 -9.26 3.83
CA VAL A 105 4.12 -8.56 2.78
C VAL A 105 3.81 -7.12 3.19
N GLU A 106 3.40 -6.91 4.43
CA GLU A 106 3.15 -5.57 4.99
C GLU A 106 4.39 -4.68 4.95
N ALA A 107 5.53 -5.23 5.37
CA ALA A 107 6.83 -4.58 5.29
C ALA A 107 7.16 -4.14 3.85
N LYS A 108 6.89 -5.00 2.85
CA LYS A 108 7.09 -4.66 1.44
C LYS A 108 6.14 -3.58 0.95
N ILE A 109 4.87 -3.61 1.35
CA ILE A 109 3.89 -2.57 1.01
C ILE A 109 4.40 -1.21 1.49
N VAL A 110 4.81 -1.13 2.76
CA VAL A 110 5.33 0.09 3.38
C VAL A 110 6.56 0.61 2.62
N ASP A 111 7.54 -0.25 2.35
CA ASP A 111 8.76 0.13 1.60
C ASP A 111 8.43 0.63 0.19
N MET A 112 7.45 0.01 -0.48
CA MET A 112 7.02 0.42 -1.81
C MET A 112 6.31 1.76 -1.80
N VAL A 113 5.43 2.01 -0.84
CA VAL A 113 4.73 3.29 -0.71
C VAL A 113 5.73 4.42 -0.46
N LYS A 114 6.70 4.22 0.44
CA LYS A 114 7.78 5.20 0.67
C LYS A 114 8.59 5.52 -0.59
N LYS A 115 8.99 4.51 -1.35
CA LYS A 115 9.70 4.70 -2.62
C LYS A 115 8.86 5.46 -3.64
N LEU A 116 7.56 5.17 -3.72
CA LEU A 116 6.64 5.89 -4.60
C LEU A 116 6.46 7.35 -4.16
N GLN A 117 6.41 7.61 -2.85
CA GLN A 117 6.37 8.96 -2.29
C GLN A 117 7.63 9.74 -2.68
N GLU A 118 8.82 9.16 -2.53
CA GLU A 118 10.08 9.80 -2.96
C GLU A 118 10.07 10.16 -4.45
N LEU A 119 9.53 9.29 -5.30
CA LEU A 119 9.40 9.57 -6.73
C LEU A 119 8.39 10.70 -6.99
N ALA A 120 7.27 10.74 -6.28
CA ALA A 120 6.29 11.81 -6.40
C ALA A 120 6.81 13.16 -5.90
N ASP A 121 7.59 13.17 -4.83
CA ASP A 121 8.25 14.37 -4.33
C ASP A 121 9.27 14.89 -5.35
N ARG A 122 9.99 14.00 -6.04
CA ARG A 122 10.87 14.39 -7.17
C ARG A 122 10.08 15.00 -8.33
N VAL A 123 8.90 14.47 -8.65
CA VAL A 123 7.99 15.06 -9.66
C VAL A 123 7.56 16.46 -9.23
N ALA A 124 7.13 16.62 -7.98
CA ALA A 124 6.70 17.91 -7.43
C ALA A 124 7.85 18.94 -7.43
N ALA A 125 9.06 18.54 -7.05
CA ALA A 125 10.23 19.42 -7.03
C ALA A 125 10.74 19.80 -8.43
N SER A 126 10.69 18.86 -9.38
CA SER A 126 11.19 19.08 -10.75
C SER A 126 10.20 19.88 -11.61
N GLY A 127 8.90 19.75 -11.33
CA GLY A 127 7.81 20.34 -12.10
C GLY A 127 7.45 19.50 -13.34
N LEU A 128 6.16 19.49 -13.70
CA LEU A 128 5.61 18.60 -14.74
C LEU A 128 6.04 18.94 -16.19
N SER A 129 6.60 20.12 -16.41
CA SER A 129 7.01 20.58 -17.75
C SER A 129 8.28 19.91 -18.26
N ARG A 130 9.10 19.35 -17.35
CA ARG A 130 10.39 18.77 -17.74
C ARG A 130 10.21 17.46 -18.53
N PRO A 131 11.02 17.20 -19.57
CA PRO A 131 10.95 15.95 -20.35
C PRO A 131 11.16 14.69 -19.50
N GLU A 132 12.13 14.70 -18.60
CA GLU A 132 12.50 13.55 -17.77
C GLU A 132 11.40 13.10 -16.80
N VAL A 133 10.47 13.99 -16.46
CA VAL A 133 9.38 13.71 -15.51
C VAL A 133 8.41 12.66 -16.06
N ILE A 134 8.26 12.52 -17.38
CA ILE A 134 7.42 11.45 -17.93
C ILE A 134 7.94 10.06 -17.56
N MET A 135 9.26 9.87 -17.49
CA MET A 135 9.85 8.60 -17.08
C MET A 135 9.57 8.32 -15.61
N VAL A 136 9.71 9.34 -14.75
CA VAL A 136 9.40 9.22 -13.32
C VAL A 136 7.92 8.90 -13.10
N LEU A 137 7.01 9.56 -13.83
CA LEU A 137 5.58 9.26 -13.79
C LEU A 137 5.28 7.82 -14.22
N LYS A 138 5.93 7.32 -15.28
CA LYS A 138 5.80 5.91 -15.69
C LYS A 138 6.29 4.94 -14.61
N MET A 139 7.43 5.22 -13.98
CA MET A 139 7.94 4.43 -12.85
C MET A 139 6.96 4.42 -11.67
N ILE A 140 6.32 5.54 -11.36
CA ILE A 140 5.27 5.61 -10.32
C ILE A 140 4.08 4.73 -10.74
N SER A 141 3.62 4.84 -11.98
CA SER A 141 2.49 4.05 -12.50
C SER A 141 2.74 2.54 -12.44
N GLU A 142 3.93 2.10 -12.84
CA GLU A 142 4.35 0.69 -12.77
C GLU A 142 4.52 0.21 -11.33
N GLY A 143 5.13 1.04 -10.48
CA GLY A 143 5.27 0.74 -9.06
C GLY A 143 3.93 0.63 -8.33
N LEU A 144 2.91 1.37 -8.76
CA LEU A 144 1.54 1.23 -8.27
C LEU A 144 0.87 -0.08 -8.71
N ASP A 145 1.15 -0.58 -9.91
CA ASP A 145 0.67 -1.91 -10.32
C ASP A 145 1.29 -3.01 -9.45
N ALA A 146 2.59 -2.90 -9.17
CA ALA A 146 3.27 -3.81 -8.27
C ALA A 146 2.74 -3.70 -6.82
N LEU A 147 2.47 -2.48 -6.34
CA LEU A 147 1.89 -2.23 -5.02
C LEU A 147 0.51 -2.87 -4.92
N ARG A 148 -0.32 -2.70 -5.95
CA ARG A 148 -1.63 -3.33 -6.05
C ARG A 148 -1.54 -4.85 -5.92
N GLY A 149 -0.57 -5.47 -6.59
CA GLY A 149 -0.26 -6.88 -6.44
C GLY A 149 0.04 -7.29 -4.99
N LYS A 150 0.83 -6.48 -4.27
CA LYS A 150 1.14 -6.71 -2.85
C LYS A 150 -0.04 -6.51 -1.92
N VAL A 151 -0.91 -5.53 -2.19
CA VAL A 151 -2.17 -5.37 -1.44
C VAL A 151 -3.05 -6.60 -1.60
N VAL A 152 -3.16 -7.15 -2.82
CA VAL A 152 -3.90 -8.41 -3.04
C VAL A 152 -3.24 -9.57 -2.30
N GLU A 153 -1.92 -9.73 -2.40
CA GLU A 153 -1.17 -10.77 -1.69
C GLU A 153 -1.39 -10.70 -0.16
N ARG A 154 -1.44 -9.49 0.41
CA ARG A 154 -1.73 -9.28 1.84
C ARG A 154 -3.13 -9.76 2.20
N LEU A 155 -4.13 -9.39 1.40
CA LEU A 155 -5.52 -9.79 1.65
C LEU A 155 -5.68 -11.31 1.60
N GLU A 156 -4.97 -11.98 0.68
CA GLU A 156 -4.95 -13.44 0.64
C GLU A 156 -4.18 -14.04 1.84
N ALA A 157 -3.09 -13.43 2.29
CA ALA A 157 -2.40 -13.84 3.51
C ALA A 157 -3.29 -13.73 4.75
N LEU A 158 -4.17 -12.72 4.84
CA LEU A 158 -5.15 -12.58 5.92
C LEU A 158 -6.24 -13.65 5.89
N LYS A 159 -6.71 -14.04 4.71
CA LYS A 159 -7.66 -15.17 4.56
C LYS A 159 -7.00 -16.51 4.85
N GLY A 160 -5.68 -16.60 4.67
CA GLY A 160 -4.87 -17.82 4.83
C GLY A 160 -5.34 -18.98 3.96
N SER A 161 -4.71 -20.15 4.10
CA SER A 161 -4.86 -21.27 3.15
C SER A 161 -6.18 -22.06 3.27
N HIS A 162 -7.16 -21.61 4.05
CA HIS A 162 -8.33 -22.42 4.41
C HIS A 162 -9.45 -22.49 3.36
N GLU A 163 -9.38 -21.74 2.25
CA GLU A 163 -10.29 -21.99 1.11
C GLU A 163 -9.97 -23.30 0.37
N GLY A 164 -8.82 -23.94 0.63
CA GLY A 164 -8.47 -25.25 0.06
C GLY A 164 -9.09 -26.48 0.74
N ALA A 165 -9.79 -26.33 1.87
CA ALA A 165 -10.29 -27.46 2.67
C ALA A 165 -11.83 -27.65 2.62
N ARG A 166 -12.57 -26.83 1.85
CA ARG A 166 -14.04 -26.95 1.67
C ARG A 166 -14.46 -27.46 0.30
N LEU A 167 -13.63 -28.30 -0.33
CA LEU A 167 -14.01 -29.08 -1.51
C LEU A 167 -13.63 -30.54 -1.30
N ASN A 168 -14.47 -31.24 -0.54
CA ASN A 168 -14.74 -32.67 -0.74
C ASN A 168 -16.17 -32.93 -0.24
N PRO A 169 -17.14 -33.14 -1.15
CA PRO A 169 -18.46 -33.63 -0.78
C PRO A 169 -18.41 -35.06 -0.21
#